data_AF-A0A1V5VAK4-F1
#
_entry.id   AF-A0A1V5VAK4-F1
#
_cell.length_a   1.000
_cell.length_b   1.000
_cell.length_c   1.000
_cell.angle_alpha   90.00
_cell.angle_beta   90.00
_cell.angle_gamma   90.00
#
_symmetry.space_group_name_H-M   'P 1'
#
loop_
_entity.id
_entity.type
_entity.pdbx_description
1 polymer ?
#
loop_
_entity_poly.entity_id
_entity_poly.type
_entity_poly.pdbx_seq_one_letter_code
_entity_poly.pdbx_strand_id
1 'polypeptide(L)'
;MARVKWTKEKIVKRILSLHKLGEDLSNSNVKRIDGALVGAATAYFGNWSAALEAAGLDSSEVKKASQRRRNEKIKKWTSEKVLEEIRQKADAEKDLSYAYMKEKHPALVAAAGKYVTSWKKAVEAAGFDYKEVQEKGKLHRQELNKIWRGDLLLERLDKFGESPDERDVSNKAPAFHKLLIKHFGSWRSVVSALKKRRKERV
;
A
#
# COMPACT_ATOMS: atom_id res chain seq x y z
N MET A 1 -12.87 26.49 -25.84
CA MET A 1 -11.44 26.66 -25.50
C MET A 1 -10.64 26.81 -26.79
N ALA A 2 -9.87 27.88 -26.94
CA ALA A 2 -9.10 28.14 -28.16
C ALA A 2 -7.99 27.08 -28.35
N ARG A 3 -7.93 26.43 -29.52
CA ARG A 3 -6.80 25.55 -29.87
C ARG A 3 -5.54 26.39 -29.95
N VAL A 4 -4.53 26.03 -29.14
CA VAL A 4 -3.21 26.65 -29.23
C VAL A 4 -2.69 26.46 -30.65
N LYS A 5 -2.51 27.55 -31.39
CA LYS A 5 -1.83 27.52 -32.69
C LYS A 5 -0.34 27.34 -32.43
N TRP A 6 0.13 26.11 -32.62
CA TRP A 6 1.53 25.73 -32.45
C TRP A 6 2.39 26.30 -33.59
N THR A 7 3.60 26.70 -33.24
CA THR A 7 4.67 27.06 -34.16
C THR A 7 5.97 26.49 -33.61
N LYS A 8 7.02 26.38 -34.44
CA LYS A 8 8.34 25.87 -34.01
C LYS A 8 8.88 26.67 -32.81
N GLU A 9 8.71 27.99 -32.83
CA GLU A 9 9.17 28.92 -31.79
C GLU A 9 8.41 28.71 -30.48
N LYS A 10 7.07 28.50 -30.55
CA LYS A 10 6.26 28.23 -29.35
C LYS A 10 6.62 26.89 -28.71
N ILE A 11 6.90 25.87 -29.53
CA ILE A 11 7.32 24.55 -29.06
C ILE A 11 8.66 24.68 -28.32
N VAL A 12 9.67 25.32 -28.93
CA VAL A 12 10.99 25.55 -28.32
C VAL A 12 10.86 26.36 -27.03
N LYS A 13 10.10 27.46 -27.04
CA LYS A 13 9.87 28.29 -25.85
C LYS A 13 9.22 27.49 -24.72
N ARG A 14 8.28 26.60 -25.04
CA ARG A 14 7.62 25.75 -24.04
C ARG A 14 8.57 24.69 -23.48
N ILE A 15 9.39 24.05 -24.32
CA ILE A 15 10.43 23.10 -23.88
C ILE A 15 11.41 23.78 -22.91
N LEU A 16 11.91 24.96 -23.26
CA LEU A 16 12.83 25.73 -22.41
C LEU A 16 12.17 26.17 -21.09
N SER A 17 10.88 26.53 -21.13
CA SER A 17 10.12 26.83 -19.91
C SER A 17 10.03 25.62 -18.99
N LEU A 18 9.75 24.42 -19.51
CA LEU A 18 9.74 23.18 -18.72
C LEU A 18 11.14 22.86 -18.18
N HIS A 19 12.18 23.06 -18.98
CA HIS A 19 13.56 22.89 -18.54
C HIS A 19 13.93 23.79 -17.36
N LYS A 20 13.57 25.09 -17.44
CA LYS A 20 13.82 26.08 -16.39
C LYS A 20 13.07 25.78 -15.09
N LEU A 21 11.89 25.16 -15.18
CA LEU A 21 11.13 24.69 -14.03
C LEU A 21 11.72 23.42 -13.39
N GLY A 22 12.76 22.83 -13.98
CA GLY A 22 13.37 21.59 -13.49
C GLY A 22 12.55 20.34 -13.79
N GLU A 23 11.58 20.41 -14.70
CA GLU A 23 10.72 19.28 -15.04
C GLU A 23 11.50 18.16 -15.74
N ASP A 24 11.05 16.91 -15.55
CA ASP A 24 11.61 15.79 -16.31
C ASP A 24 11.16 15.86 -17.77
N LEU A 25 12.08 16.27 -18.66
CA LEU A 25 11.83 16.38 -20.10
C LEU A 25 11.80 15.04 -20.84
N SER A 26 11.73 13.92 -20.12
CA SER A 26 11.46 12.62 -20.75
C SER A 26 10.13 12.65 -21.49
N ASN A 27 10.09 12.07 -22.70
CA ASN A 27 8.87 12.03 -23.52
C ASN A 27 7.68 11.49 -22.72
N SER A 28 7.88 10.42 -21.95
CA SER A 28 6.87 9.84 -21.07
C SER A 28 6.32 10.81 -20.02
N ASN A 29 7.19 11.61 -19.38
CA ASN A 29 6.72 12.56 -18.37
C ASN A 29 6.03 13.75 -19.04
N VAL A 30 6.62 14.33 -20.09
CA VAL A 30 6.05 15.49 -20.79
C VAL A 30 4.72 15.13 -21.45
N LYS A 31 4.56 13.93 -21.99
CA LYS A 31 3.28 13.46 -22.54
C LYS A 31 2.15 13.44 -21.51
N ARG A 32 2.48 13.20 -20.23
CA ARG A 32 1.51 13.20 -19.12
C ARG A 32 1.12 14.61 -18.68
N ILE A 33 2.07 15.54 -18.62
CA ILE A 33 1.83 16.90 -18.14
C ILE A 33 1.39 17.87 -19.26
N ASP A 34 1.82 17.63 -20.50
CA ASP A 34 1.58 18.48 -21.66
C ASP A 34 1.61 17.65 -22.97
N GLY A 35 0.63 16.75 -23.12
CA GLY A 35 0.54 15.87 -24.28
C GLY A 35 0.37 16.60 -25.61
N ALA A 36 -0.25 17.78 -25.61
CA ALA A 36 -0.41 18.62 -26.79
C ALA A 36 0.94 19.13 -27.32
N LEU A 37 1.87 19.47 -26.42
CA LEU A 37 3.23 19.85 -26.77
C LEU A 37 3.99 18.69 -27.42
N VAL A 38 3.88 17.46 -26.90
CA VAL A 38 4.55 16.29 -27.50
C VAL A 38 4.01 15.99 -28.89
N GLY A 39 2.69 16.09 -29.08
CA GLY A 39 2.05 15.95 -30.39
C GLY A 39 2.54 17.01 -31.38
N ALA A 40 2.59 18.28 -30.96
CA ALA A 40 3.10 19.37 -31.79
C ALA A 40 4.59 19.23 -32.11
N ALA A 41 5.43 18.87 -31.13
CA ALA A 41 6.84 18.62 -31.32
C ALA A 41 7.09 17.51 -32.35
N THR A 42 6.31 16.42 -32.27
CA THR A 42 6.37 15.32 -33.24
C THR A 42 5.94 15.78 -34.64
N ALA A 43 4.90 16.61 -34.75
CA ALA A 43 4.42 17.11 -36.05
C ALA A 43 5.38 18.10 -36.73
N TYR A 44 6.02 19.00 -35.97
CA TYR A 44 6.86 20.08 -36.52
C TYR A 44 8.35 19.73 -36.63
N PHE A 45 8.83 18.79 -35.80
CA PHE A 45 10.24 18.38 -35.74
C PHE A 45 10.45 16.87 -35.99
N GLY A 46 9.37 16.13 -36.28
CA GLY A 46 9.39 14.70 -36.56
C GLY A 46 9.38 13.82 -35.30
N ASN A 47 10.12 14.20 -34.25
CA ASN A 47 10.09 13.49 -32.97
C ASN A 47 10.49 14.39 -31.79
N TRP A 48 10.22 13.91 -30.56
CA TRP A 48 10.54 14.65 -29.33
C TRP A 48 12.04 14.96 -29.17
N SER A 49 12.92 14.02 -29.54
CA SER A 49 14.37 14.23 -29.41
C SER A 49 14.83 15.37 -30.33
N ALA A 50 14.36 15.40 -31.58
CA ALA A 50 14.66 16.48 -32.52
C ALA A 50 14.15 17.84 -32.05
N ALA A 51 13.00 17.90 -31.35
CA ALA A 51 12.50 19.12 -30.76
C ALA A 51 13.35 19.60 -29.57
N LEU A 52 13.93 18.69 -28.78
CA LEU A 52 14.90 19.02 -27.72
C LEU A 52 16.19 19.59 -28.33
N GLU A 53 16.73 18.96 -29.38
CA GLU A 53 17.93 19.45 -30.07
C GLU A 53 17.69 20.84 -30.69
N ALA A 54 16.52 21.06 -31.30
CA ALA A 54 16.14 22.38 -31.82
C ALA A 54 15.98 23.45 -30.72
N ALA A 55 15.77 23.03 -29.46
CA ALA A 55 15.78 23.90 -28.29
C ALA A 55 17.18 24.05 -27.67
N GLY A 56 18.22 23.46 -28.26
CA GLY A 56 19.59 23.48 -27.76
C GLY A 56 19.82 22.54 -26.55
N LEU A 57 18.95 21.54 -26.36
CA LEU A 57 19.07 20.55 -25.28
C LEU A 57 19.51 19.20 -25.85
N ASP A 58 20.60 18.66 -25.33
CA ASP A 58 21.06 17.32 -25.67
C ASP A 58 20.03 16.26 -25.23
N SER A 59 19.39 15.64 -26.21
CA SER A 59 18.35 14.64 -25.99
C SER A 59 18.86 13.36 -25.33
N SER A 60 20.15 13.05 -25.50
CA SER A 60 20.80 11.91 -24.85
C SER A 60 21.01 12.18 -23.35
N GLU A 61 21.41 13.40 -22.99
CA GLU A 61 21.56 13.79 -21.58
C GLU A 61 20.23 13.89 -20.87
N VAL A 62 19.16 14.37 -21.54
CA VAL A 62 17.79 14.33 -21.00
C VAL A 62 17.36 12.89 -20.69
N LYS A 63 17.61 11.95 -21.62
CA LYS A 63 17.31 10.53 -21.41
C LYS A 63 18.12 9.95 -20.25
N LYS A 64 19.43 10.21 -20.18
CA LYS A 64 20.29 9.74 -19.09
C LYS A 64 19.86 10.32 -17.75
N ALA A 65 19.51 11.60 -17.67
CA ALA A 65 19.02 12.23 -16.45
C ALA A 65 17.70 11.63 -15.96
N SER A 66 16.75 11.40 -16.84
CA SER A 66 15.50 10.70 -16.50
C SER A 66 15.78 9.26 -16.03
N GLN A 67 16.69 8.56 -16.70
CA GLN A 67 17.09 7.21 -16.30
C GLN A 67 17.81 7.21 -14.94
N ARG A 68 18.68 8.18 -14.65
CA ARG A 68 19.31 8.37 -13.33
C ARG A 68 18.25 8.59 -12.24
N ARG A 69 17.31 9.53 -12.45
CA ARG A 69 16.20 9.79 -11.52
C ARG A 69 15.32 8.56 -11.29
N ARG A 70 14.98 7.84 -12.35
CA ARG A 70 14.23 6.58 -12.27
C ARG A 70 15.03 5.53 -11.51
N ASN A 71 16.32 5.41 -11.81
CA ASN A 71 17.22 4.47 -11.14
C ASN A 71 17.34 4.82 -9.66
N GLU A 72 17.56 6.07 -9.24
CA GLU A 72 17.57 6.46 -7.82
C GLU A 72 16.27 6.08 -7.10
N LYS A 73 15.12 6.29 -7.75
CA LYS A 73 13.82 5.87 -7.21
C LYS A 73 13.69 4.35 -7.08
N ILE A 74 14.30 3.58 -8.00
CA ILE A 74 14.36 2.11 -7.99
C ILE A 74 15.47 1.59 -7.06
N LYS A 75 16.58 2.33 -6.91
CA LYS A 75 17.79 2.05 -6.12
C LYS A 75 17.52 2.20 -4.61
N LYS A 76 16.31 2.64 -4.22
CA LYS A 76 15.80 2.46 -2.86
C LYS A 76 15.82 1.01 -2.40
N TRP A 77 15.75 0.04 -3.31
CA TRP A 77 15.80 -1.37 -2.96
C TRP A 77 17.11 -1.99 -3.43
N THR A 78 17.91 -2.42 -2.45
CA THR A 78 19.01 -3.39 -2.60
C THR A 78 18.69 -4.61 -1.75
N SER A 79 19.42 -5.71 -1.94
CA SER A 79 19.27 -6.91 -1.10
C SER A 79 19.48 -6.54 0.38
N GLU A 80 20.50 -5.75 0.68
CA GLU A 80 20.82 -5.27 2.04
C GLU A 80 19.69 -4.43 2.62
N LYS A 81 19.13 -3.51 1.81
CA LYS A 81 18.02 -2.65 2.27
C LYS A 81 16.76 -3.45 2.54
N VAL A 82 16.47 -4.47 1.72
CA VAL A 82 15.37 -5.39 1.98
C VAL A 82 15.56 -6.11 3.32
N LEU A 83 16.76 -6.63 3.59
CA LEU A 83 17.03 -7.32 4.87
C LEU A 83 16.94 -6.37 6.07
N GLU A 84 17.46 -5.14 5.93
CA GLU A 84 17.36 -4.10 6.95
C GLU A 84 15.89 -3.76 7.26
N GLU A 85 15.06 -3.56 6.23
CA GLU A 85 13.64 -3.27 6.42
C GLU A 85 12.87 -4.45 7.01
N ILE A 86 13.22 -5.69 6.68
CA ILE A 86 12.62 -6.88 7.31
C ILE A 86 12.94 -6.89 8.81
N ARG A 87 14.19 -6.57 9.20
CA ARG A 87 14.57 -6.49 10.62
C ARG A 87 13.83 -5.36 11.34
N GLN A 88 13.77 -4.16 10.76
CA GLN A 88 13.01 -3.06 11.33
C GLN A 88 11.52 -3.40 11.47
N LYS A 89 10.96 -4.14 10.52
CA LYS A 89 9.57 -4.60 10.59
C LYS A 89 9.35 -5.70 11.61
N ALA A 90 10.34 -6.53 11.90
CA ALA A 90 10.27 -7.51 12.97
C ALA A 90 10.08 -6.87 14.35
N ASP A 91 10.69 -5.69 14.56
CA ASP A 91 10.58 -4.95 15.81
C ASP A 91 9.25 -4.18 15.91
N ALA A 92 8.75 -3.67 14.78
CA ALA A 92 7.55 -2.85 14.73
C ALA A 92 6.24 -3.65 14.61
N GLU A 93 6.26 -4.79 13.93
CA GLU A 93 5.08 -5.61 13.62
C GLU A 93 5.11 -6.94 14.37
N LYS A 94 3.97 -7.35 14.92
CA LYS A 94 3.84 -8.66 15.58
C LYS A 94 3.71 -9.84 14.60
N ASP A 95 3.52 -9.55 13.31
CA ASP A 95 3.28 -10.54 12.27
C ASP A 95 4.18 -10.26 11.04
N LEU A 96 5.17 -11.12 10.81
CA LEU A 96 6.04 -11.08 9.63
C LEU A 96 5.67 -12.13 8.57
N SER A 97 4.54 -12.82 8.74
CA SER A 97 4.12 -13.86 7.80
C SER A 97 3.83 -13.26 6.42
N TYR A 98 4.00 -14.07 5.39
CA TYR A 98 3.82 -13.62 4.01
C TYR A 98 2.42 -13.03 3.76
N ALA A 99 1.37 -13.62 4.32
CA ALA A 99 0.00 -13.16 4.11
C ALA A 99 -0.21 -11.73 4.64
N TYR A 100 0.23 -11.47 5.87
CA TYR A 100 0.15 -10.16 6.49
C TYR A 100 1.02 -9.13 5.77
N MET A 101 2.28 -9.49 5.50
CA MET A 101 3.24 -8.58 4.86
C MET A 101 2.87 -8.27 3.41
N LYS A 102 2.24 -9.20 2.68
CA LYS A 102 1.73 -8.94 1.34
C LYS A 102 0.56 -7.96 1.36
N GLU A 103 -0.30 -8.03 2.37
CA GLU A 103 -1.44 -7.13 2.52
C GLU A 103 -1.01 -5.73 2.94
N LYS A 104 -0.17 -5.61 3.98
CA LYS A 104 0.21 -4.32 4.57
C LYS A 104 1.45 -3.68 3.94
N HIS A 105 2.37 -4.47 3.41
CA HIS A 105 3.66 -4.03 2.88
C HIS A 105 3.99 -4.65 1.50
N PRO A 106 3.11 -4.51 0.49
CA PRO A 106 3.27 -5.18 -0.81
C PRO A 106 4.56 -4.79 -1.54
N ALA A 107 5.04 -3.55 -1.37
CA ALA A 107 6.27 -3.07 -2.00
C ALA A 107 7.52 -3.79 -1.46
N LEU A 108 7.58 -4.02 -0.14
CA LEU A 108 8.70 -4.72 0.50
C LEU A 108 8.71 -6.21 0.10
N VAL A 109 7.55 -6.85 0.03
CA VAL A 109 7.43 -8.24 -0.44
C VAL A 109 7.84 -8.38 -1.91
N ALA A 110 7.44 -7.44 -2.77
CA ALA A 110 7.87 -7.42 -4.17
C ALA A 110 9.38 -7.19 -4.30
N ALA A 111 9.96 -6.32 -3.48
CA ALA A 111 11.40 -6.10 -3.43
C ALA A 111 12.15 -7.36 -2.96
N ALA A 112 11.66 -8.05 -1.93
CA ALA A 112 12.25 -9.32 -1.48
C ALA A 112 12.26 -10.38 -2.58
N GLY A 113 11.18 -10.52 -3.35
CA GLY A 113 11.13 -11.39 -4.51
C GLY A 113 12.17 -11.00 -5.58
N LYS A 114 12.32 -9.70 -5.85
CA LYS A 114 13.20 -9.20 -6.91
C LYS A 114 14.69 -9.23 -6.56
N TYR A 115 15.06 -8.87 -5.34
CA TYR A 115 16.46 -8.66 -4.93
C TYR A 115 17.04 -9.82 -4.09
N VAL A 116 16.19 -10.62 -3.45
CA VAL A 116 16.62 -11.75 -2.59
C VAL A 116 16.04 -13.09 -3.08
N THR A 117 15.26 -13.10 -4.16
CA THR A 117 14.58 -14.25 -4.81
C THR A 117 13.20 -14.59 -4.24
N SER A 118 12.99 -14.53 -2.93
CA SER A 118 11.67 -14.80 -2.33
C SER A 118 11.53 -14.19 -0.94
N TRP A 119 10.29 -14.00 -0.48
CA TRP A 119 10.01 -13.56 0.88
C TRP A 119 10.61 -14.50 1.93
N LYS A 120 10.45 -15.82 1.75
CA LYS A 120 11.01 -16.83 2.64
C LYS A 120 12.53 -16.67 2.78
N LYS A 121 13.25 -16.63 1.65
CA LYS A 121 14.72 -16.47 1.65
C LYS A 121 15.14 -15.13 2.26
N ALA A 122 14.38 -14.06 2.05
CA ALA A 122 14.66 -12.77 2.64
C ALA A 122 14.49 -12.76 4.16
N VAL A 123 13.46 -13.43 4.68
CA VAL A 123 13.24 -13.60 6.13
C VAL A 123 14.36 -14.44 6.76
N GLU A 124 14.74 -15.55 6.12
CA GLU A 124 15.84 -16.42 6.57
C GLU A 124 17.19 -15.67 6.53
N ALA A 125 17.47 -14.94 5.45
CA ALA A 125 18.69 -14.12 5.32
C ALA A 125 18.70 -12.90 6.27
N ALA A 126 17.53 -12.43 6.70
CA ALA A 126 17.41 -11.38 7.72
C ALA A 126 17.69 -11.91 9.13
N GLY A 127 17.75 -13.24 9.32
CA GLY A 127 18.09 -13.89 10.58
C GLY A 127 16.91 -14.53 11.32
N PHE A 128 15.76 -14.70 10.67
CA PHE A 128 14.55 -15.22 11.30
C PHE A 128 14.17 -16.60 10.75
N ASP A 129 13.67 -17.49 11.62
CA ASP A 129 13.09 -18.76 11.18
C ASP A 129 11.73 -18.50 10.51
N TYR A 130 11.63 -18.82 9.21
CA TYR A 130 10.43 -18.57 8.44
C TYR A 130 9.20 -19.37 8.92
N LYS A 131 9.40 -20.61 9.41
CA LYS A 131 8.30 -21.43 9.96
C LYS A 131 7.78 -20.83 11.26
N GLU A 132 8.67 -20.40 12.13
CA GLU A 132 8.29 -19.74 13.39
C GLU A 132 7.52 -18.44 13.13
N VAL A 133 8.00 -17.62 12.19
CA VAL A 133 7.32 -16.39 11.75
C VAL A 133 5.91 -16.67 11.22
N GLN A 134 5.75 -17.72 10.41
CA GLN A 134 4.44 -18.12 9.89
C GLN A 134 3.47 -18.55 11.00
N GLU A 135 3.93 -19.37 11.95
CA GLU A 135 3.06 -19.85 13.03
C GLU A 135 2.70 -18.72 14.01
N LYS A 136 3.65 -17.86 14.38
CA LYS A 136 3.38 -16.66 15.20
C LYS A 136 2.35 -15.74 14.54
N GLY A 137 2.52 -15.44 13.26
CA GLY A 137 1.57 -14.60 12.52
C GLY A 137 0.18 -15.22 12.43
N LYS A 138 0.10 -16.54 12.20
CA LYS A 138 -1.17 -17.28 12.21
C LYS A 138 -1.86 -17.22 13.57
N LEU A 139 -1.13 -17.46 14.66
CA LEU A 139 -1.66 -17.37 16.02
C LEU A 139 -2.15 -15.95 16.32
N HIS A 140 -1.35 -14.93 16.00
CA HIS A 140 -1.72 -13.53 16.21
C HIS A 140 -3.03 -13.17 15.48
N ARG A 141 -3.17 -13.57 14.21
CA ARG A 141 -4.41 -13.37 13.45
C ARG A 141 -5.59 -14.13 14.05
N GLN A 142 -5.38 -15.35 14.55
CA GLN A 142 -6.44 -16.11 15.22
C GLN A 142 -6.90 -15.42 16.50
N GLU A 143 -5.97 -14.86 17.29
CA GLU A 143 -6.27 -14.08 18.49
C GLU A 143 -7.05 -12.81 18.14
N LEU A 144 -6.57 -12.03 17.16
CA LEU A 144 -7.27 -10.85 16.66
C LEU A 144 -8.68 -11.19 16.17
N ASN A 145 -8.83 -12.27 15.39
CA ASN A 145 -10.13 -12.72 14.92
C ASN A 145 -11.05 -13.15 16.07
N LYS A 146 -10.51 -13.78 17.14
CA LYS A 146 -11.30 -14.09 18.34
C LYS A 146 -11.79 -12.81 19.00
N ILE A 147 -10.89 -11.85 19.24
CA ILE A 147 -11.22 -10.57 19.88
C ILE A 147 -12.25 -9.80 19.06
N TRP A 148 -12.00 -9.62 17.76
CA TRP A 148 -12.87 -8.88 16.86
C TRP A 148 -14.24 -9.54 16.70
N ARG A 149 -14.27 -10.88 16.61
CA ARG A 149 -15.52 -11.64 16.61
C ARG A 149 -16.29 -11.42 17.91
N GLY A 150 -15.61 -11.40 19.06
CA GLY A 150 -16.21 -11.06 20.34
C GLY A 150 -16.84 -9.67 20.32
N ASP A 151 -16.09 -8.64 19.91
CA ASP A 151 -16.60 -7.26 19.84
C ASP A 151 -17.82 -7.13 18.91
N LEU A 152 -17.77 -7.79 17.74
CA LEU A 152 -18.88 -7.80 16.78
C LEU A 152 -20.13 -8.51 17.32
N LEU A 153 -19.95 -9.63 18.04
CA LEU A 153 -21.04 -10.33 18.71
C LEU A 153 -21.69 -9.44 19.78
N LEU A 154 -20.89 -8.69 20.54
CA LEU A 154 -21.39 -7.74 21.54
C LEU A 154 -22.09 -6.53 20.90
N GLU A 155 -21.57 -5.99 19.80
CA GLU A 155 -22.23 -4.93 19.03
C GLU A 155 -23.60 -5.38 18.51
N ARG A 156 -23.69 -6.61 18.00
CA ARG A 156 -24.98 -7.17 17.58
C ARG A 156 -25.93 -7.35 18.76
N LEU A 157 -25.41 -7.73 19.92
CA LEU A 157 -26.20 -7.89 21.14
C LEU A 157 -26.72 -6.55 21.68
N ASP A 158 -25.98 -5.45 21.53
CA ASP A 158 -26.44 -4.09 21.89
C ASP A 158 -27.77 -3.73 21.19
N LYS A 159 -28.01 -4.25 19.99
CA LYS A 159 -29.25 -4.01 19.23
C LYS A 159 -30.48 -4.70 19.84
N PHE A 160 -30.30 -5.59 20.81
CA PHE A 160 -31.39 -6.18 21.60
C PHE A 160 -31.81 -5.29 22.79
N GLY A 161 -31.14 -4.16 23.01
CA GLY A 161 -31.53 -3.15 24.00
C GLY A 161 -30.52 -2.95 25.13
N GLU A 162 -30.86 -2.07 26.08
CA GLU A 162 -29.98 -1.72 27.21
C GLU A 162 -29.74 -2.89 28.17
N SER A 163 -30.72 -3.78 28.34
CA SER A 163 -30.58 -4.96 29.19
C SER A 163 -31.14 -6.19 28.48
N PRO A 164 -30.37 -6.78 27.53
CA PRO A 164 -30.83 -7.93 26.78
C PRO A 164 -31.00 -9.15 27.69
N ASP A 165 -32.17 -9.79 27.61
CA ASP A 165 -32.51 -11.01 28.35
C ASP A 165 -32.12 -12.27 27.56
N GLU A 166 -31.60 -13.29 28.26
CA GLU A 166 -31.11 -14.52 27.62
C GLU A 166 -32.22 -15.27 26.88
N ARG A 167 -33.40 -15.38 27.50
CA ARG A 167 -34.51 -16.15 26.94
C ARG A 167 -35.05 -15.44 25.70
N ASP A 168 -35.13 -14.11 25.74
CA ASP A 168 -35.55 -13.31 24.58
C ASP A 168 -34.59 -13.47 23.40
N VAL A 169 -33.27 -13.39 23.64
CA VAL A 169 -32.25 -13.56 22.59
C VAL A 169 -32.21 -15.00 22.06
N SER A 170 -32.34 -16.00 22.95
CA SER A 170 -32.41 -17.41 22.56
C SER A 170 -33.64 -17.72 21.71
N ASN A 171 -34.80 -17.14 22.04
CA ASN A 171 -36.04 -17.37 21.31
C ASN A 171 -36.04 -16.65 19.95
N LYS A 172 -35.63 -15.39 19.91
CA LYS A 172 -35.63 -14.57 18.68
C LYS A 172 -34.47 -14.90 17.74
N ALA A 173 -33.31 -15.31 18.28
CA ALA A 173 -32.10 -15.54 17.51
C ALA A 173 -31.26 -16.73 18.05
N PRO A 174 -31.78 -17.97 17.98
CA PRO A 174 -31.17 -19.15 18.61
C PRO A 174 -29.75 -19.45 18.11
N ALA A 175 -29.47 -19.25 16.81
CA ALA A 175 -28.13 -19.43 16.27
C ALA A 175 -27.14 -18.39 16.80
N PHE A 176 -27.59 -17.16 17.02
CA PHE A 176 -26.77 -16.09 17.57
C PHE A 176 -26.49 -16.30 19.06
N HIS A 177 -27.49 -16.72 19.84
CA HIS A 177 -27.31 -17.14 21.24
C HIS A 177 -26.28 -18.26 21.36
N LYS A 178 -26.38 -19.32 20.55
CA LYS A 178 -25.38 -20.40 20.52
C LYS A 178 -23.96 -19.89 20.22
N LEU A 179 -23.82 -18.92 19.33
CA LEU A 179 -22.52 -18.31 19.01
C LEU A 179 -21.97 -17.49 20.19
N LEU A 180 -22.81 -16.75 20.91
CA LEU A 180 -22.44 -16.01 22.11
C LEU A 180 -21.93 -16.95 23.19
N ILE A 181 -22.68 -18.00 23.50
CA ILE A 181 -22.30 -18.99 24.52
C ILE A 181 -21.02 -19.73 24.10
N LYS A 182 -20.89 -20.12 22.82
CA LYS A 182 -19.68 -20.78 22.32
C LYS A 182 -18.44 -19.90 22.44
N HIS A 183 -18.58 -18.58 22.29
CA HIS A 183 -17.45 -17.66 22.32
C HIS A 183 -17.09 -17.16 23.74
N PHE A 184 -18.11 -16.84 24.56
CA PHE A 184 -17.93 -16.25 25.89
C PHE A 184 -18.11 -17.27 27.04
N GLY A 185 -18.52 -18.49 26.74
CA GLY A 185 -18.70 -19.60 27.68
C GLY A 185 -20.04 -19.62 28.41
N SER A 186 -20.56 -18.46 28.81
CA SER A 186 -21.85 -18.36 29.53
C SER A 186 -22.54 -17.02 29.29
N TRP A 187 -23.85 -16.95 29.48
CA TRP A 187 -24.60 -15.69 29.36
C TRP A 187 -24.12 -14.63 30.37
N ARG A 188 -23.77 -15.05 31.59
CA ARG A 188 -23.19 -14.16 32.60
C ARG A 188 -21.90 -13.50 32.10
N SER A 189 -21.04 -14.27 31.43
CA SER A 189 -19.81 -13.75 30.81
C SER A 189 -20.12 -12.77 29.67
N VAL A 190 -21.13 -13.05 28.85
CA VAL A 190 -21.61 -12.18 27.76
C VAL A 190 -22.04 -10.82 28.32
N VAL A 191 -22.91 -10.80 29.33
CA VAL A 191 -23.41 -9.56 29.95
C VAL A 191 -22.27 -8.78 30.61
N SER A 192 -21.34 -9.46 31.28
CA SER A 192 -20.15 -8.81 31.87
C SER A 192 -19.28 -8.16 30.80
N ALA A 193 -19.04 -8.86 29.68
CA ALA A 193 -18.25 -8.34 28.55
C ALA A 193 -18.96 -7.16 27.86
N LEU A 194 -20.29 -7.23 27.70
CA LEU A 194 -21.10 -6.15 27.14
C LEU A 194 -21.02 -4.87 27.98
N LYS A 195 -21.16 -5.01 29.31
CA LYS A 195 -21.02 -3.89 30.26
C LYS A 195 -19.63 -3.26 30.20
N LYS A 196 -18.58 -4.09 30.16
CA LYS A 196 -17.19 -3.62 30.04
C LYS A 196 -16.98 -2.83 28.75
N ARG A 197 -17.41 -3.39 27.61
CA ARG A 197 -17.33 -2.73 26.29
C ARG A 197 -18.03 -1.37 26.25
N ARG A 198 -19.22 -1.26 26.85
CA ARG A 198 -19.96 0.02 26.92
C ARG A 198 -19.20 1.07 27.73
N LYS A 199 -18.57 0.67 28.84
CA LYS A 199 -17.74 1.58 29.67
C LYS A 199 -16.47 2.06 28.97
N GLU A 200 -15.89 1.26 28.09
CA GLU A 200 -14.66 1.61 27.34
C GLU A 200 -14.94 2.52 26.12
N ARG A 201 -16.21 2.73 25.75
CA ARG A 201 -16.64 3.56 24.62
C ARG A 201 -17.25 4.92 25.03
N VAL A 202 -17.36 5.21 26.32
CA VAL A 202 -17.79 6.51 26.90
C VAL A 202 -16.56 7.29 27.33
#